data_AF-A0A519FDT4-F1
#
_entry.id   AF-A0A519FDT4-F1
#
_cell.length_a   1.000
_cell.length_b   1.000
_cell.length_c   1.000
_cell.angle_alpha   90.00
_cell.angle_beta   90.00
_cell.angle_gamma   90.00
#
_symmetry.space_group_name_H-M   'P 1'
#
loop_
_entity.id
_entity.type
_entity.pdbx_description
1 polymer ?
#
loop_
_entity_poly.entity_id
_entity_poly.type
_entity_poly.pdbx_seq_one_letter_code
_entity_poly.pdbx_strand_id
1 'polypeptide(L)'
;MTAVMSRWVLWVMLAVCIKVHADERSVEFDYRRAPAWPYSLSKSGVSGWVVYNLKAHHDGKVSAPEVLDSSHPLFSLSVVNVAPIWRVKPWVVSDQRPAVISLRQEHYFVHSREGNAPVPWLHRSLRHMTCARFNKRLDDFQQNSFGLEEIDMSVFRHTFKVLARVATYRRLSDERRFALGDALADAAPEIIQRCRANPELRYKDVLPDQVRMML
;
A
#
# COMPACT_ATOMS: atom_id res chain seq x y z
N MET A 1 51.32 38.52 2.46
CA MET A 1 50.46 38.37 3.66
C MET A 1 49.59 37.14 3.46
N THR A 2 49.70 36.25 4.43
CA THR A 2 49.23 34.86 4.46
C THR A 2 47.71 34.76 4.60
N ALA A 3 47.08 33.95 3.76
CA ALA A 3 45.76 33.37 4.03
C ALA A 3 45.88 31.85 3.94
N VAL A 4 46.53 31.25 4.94
CA VAL A 4 46.40 29.81 5.21
C VAL A 4 45.05 29.65 5.91
N MET A 5 43.98 29.60 5.11
CA MET A 5 42.66 29.19 5.60
C MET A 5 42.72 27.70 5.95
N SER A 6 43.03 27.50 7.23
CA SER A 6 42.86 26.32 8.08
C SER A 6 42.13 25.12 7.46
N ARG A 7 42.91 24.05 7.24
CA ARG A 7 42.48 22.65 6.97
C ARG A 7 41.54 22.04 8.04
N TRP A 8 41.11 22.83 9.03
CA TRP A 8 40.29 22.40 10.16
C TRP A 8 38.79 22.64 9.98
N VAL A 9 38.36 23.42 8.98
CA VAL A 9 36.93 23.69 8.75
C VAL A 9 36.23 22.55 7.98
N LEU A 10 36.98 21.75 7.21
CA LEU A 10 36.39 20.62 6.45
C LEU A 10 36.09 19.36 7.30
N TRP A 11 36.65 19.22 8.50
CA TRP A 11 36.47 18.02 9.32
C TRP A 11 35.27 18.07 10.27
N VAL A 12 34.71 19.24 10.54
CA VAL A 12 33.53 19.39 11.43
C VAL A 12 32.21 19.12 10.68
N MET A 13 32.21 19.18 9.34
CA MET A 13 31.01 18.95 8.51
C MET A 13 30.72 17.46 8.23
N LEU A 14 31.55 16.51 8.71
CA LEU A 14 31.40 15.07 8.40
C LEU A 14 30.73 14.24 9.51
N ALA A 15 30.23 14.85 10.58
CA ALA A 15 29.65 14.14 11.73
C ALA A 15 28.19 14.47 12.02
N VAL A 16 27.44 15.03 11.05
CA VAL A 16 25.98 14.98 11.10
C VAL A 16 25.57 13.60 10.60
N CYS A 17 25.75 12.60 11.46
CA CYS A 17 25.02 11.35 11.32
C CYS A 17 23.54 11.71 11.40
N ILE A 18 22.89 11.85 10.25
CA ILE A 18 21.44 11.79 10.16
C ILE A 18 21.08 10.44 10.75
N LYS A 19 20.68 10.43 12.02
CA LYS A 19 19.94 9.30 12.57
C LYS A 19 18.64 9.29 11.78
N VAL A 20 18.63 8.51 10.71
CA VAL A 20 17.40 7.99 10.13
C VAL A 20 16.70 7.33 11.30
N HIS A 21 15.70 8.00 11.85
CA HIS A 21 14.81 7.40 12.82
C HIS A 21 14.07 6.35 12.00
N ALA A 22 14.58 5.12 12.02
CA ALA A 22 13.80 3.97 11.59
C ALA A 22 12.48 4.08 12.34
N ASP A 23 11.37 4.09 11.60
CA ASP A 23 10.04 4.13 12.17
C ASP A 23 9.98 3.10 13.31
N GLU A 24 9.87 3.60 14.55
CA GLU A 24 10.06 2.82 15.78
C GLU A 24 8.96 1.75 15.95
N ARG A 25 7.96 1.80 15.07
CA ARG A 25 6.85 0.87 14.94
C ARG A 25 7.07 -0.22 13.89
N SER A 26 8.22 -0.26 13.23
CA SER A 26 8.57 -1.36 12.34
C SER A 26 8.76 -2.66 13.12
N VAL A 27 8.27 -3.77 12.54
CA VAL A 27 8.39 -5.10 13.13
C VAL A 27 9.15 -6.00 12.15
N GLU A 28 10.17 -6.68 12.67
CA GLU A 28 10.96 -7.64 11.91
C GLU A 28 10.37 -9.05 12.09
N PHE A 29 10.21 -9.78 11.00
CA PHE A 29 9.74 -11.17 11.03
C PHE A 29 10.91 -12.13 11.20
N ASP A 30 10.88 -12.94 12.25
CA ASP A 30 11.78 -14.09 12.40
C ASP A 30 11.32 -15.27 11.54
N TYR A 31 10.00 -15.44 11.41
CA TYR A 31 9.42 -16.48 10.57
C TYR A 31 8.17 -15.96 9.88
N ARG A 32 8.17 -16.02 8.55
CA ARG A 32 7.02 -15.65 7.72
C ARG A 32 6.85 -16.60 6.55
N ARG A 33 5.79 -17.40 6.59
CA ARG A 33 5.39 -18.26 5.47
C ARG A 33 4.43 -17.49 4.56
N ALA A 34 4.68 -17.50 3.26
CA ALA A 34 3.76 -16.91 2.30
C ALA A 34 2.38 -17.58 2.37
N PRO A 35 1.26 -16.82 2.32
CA PRO A 35 -0.07 -17.38 2.16
C PRO A 35 -0.15 -18.29 0.94
N ALA A 36 -0.77 -19.46 1.11
CA ALA A 36 -0.98 -20.38 0.00
C ALA A 36 -1.96 -19.76 -1.01
N TRP A 37 -1.64 -19.85 -2.30
CA TRP A 37 -2.59 -19.45 -3.34
C TRP A 37 -3.79 -20.43 -3.34
N PRO A 38 -5.04 -19.97 -3.20
CA PRO A 38 -6.21 -20.84 -3.33
C PRO A 38 -6.24 -21.61 -4.66
N TYR A 39 -6.31 -22.94 -4.60
CA TYR A 39 -6.18 -23.80 -5.79
C TYR A 39 -7.17 -23.45 -6.91
N SER A 40 -8.44 -23.20 -6.58
CA SER A 40 -9.46 -22.83 -7.58
C SER A 40 -9.12 -21.55 -8.33
N LEU A 41 -8.65 -20.53 -7.62
CA LEU A 41 -8.24 -19.23 -8.19
C LEU A 41 -6.94 -19.33 -8.98
N SER A 42 -6.00 -20.15 -8.50
CA SER A 42 -4.76 -20.43 -9.21
C SER A 42 -5.05 -21.09 -10.56
N LYS A 43 -5.89 -22.15 -10.56
CA LYS A 43 -6.29 -22.87 -11.78
C LYS A 43 -7.02 -21.97 -12.78
N SER A 44 -7.87 -21.06 -12.29
CA SER A 44 -8.60 -20.12 -13.15
C SER A 44 -7.78 -18.89 -13.54
N GLY A 45 -6.52 -18.77 -13.11
CA GLY A 45 -5.64 -17.65 -13.43
C GLY A 45 -6.08 -16.31 -12.81
N VAL A 46 -6.83 -16.35 -11.71
CA VAL A 46 -7.39 -15.15 -11.07
C VAL A 46 -6.35 -14.56 -10.12
N SER A 47 -5.80 -13.40 -10.50
CA SER A 47 -4.97 -12.58 -9.61
C SER A 47 -5.82 -11.80 -8.60
N GLY A 48 -5.22 -11.42 -7.48
CA GLY A 48 -5.92 -10.71 -6.43
C GLY A 48 -5.02 -10.11 -5.36
N TRP A 49 -5.67 -9.57 -4.33
CA TRP A 49 -4.99 -9.01 -3.17
C TRP A 49 -5.87 -9.10 -1.92
N VAL A 50 -5.24 -8.91 -0.76
CA VAL A 50 -5.88 -8.76 0.55
C VAL A 50 -5.19 -7.63 1.29
N VAL A 51 -5.98 -6.72 1.86
CA VAL A 51 -5.52 -5.72 2.82
C VAL A 51 -6.01 -6.15 4.20
N TYR A 52 -5.09 -6.21 5.15
CA TYR A 52 -5.38 -6.70 6.49
C TYR A 52 -4.56 -5.97 7.54
N ASN A 53 -5.10 -5.85 8.73
CA ASN A 53 -4.40 -5.36 9.91
C ASN A 53 -3.83 -6.56 10.69
N LEU A 54 -2.52 -6.58 10.84
CA LEU A 54 -1.79 -7.60 11.59
C LEU A 54 -1.47 -7.06 13.00
N LYS A 55 -1.73 -7.85 14.04
CA LYS A 55 -1.31 -7.51 15.40
C LYS A 55 -0.09 -8.34 15.79
N ALA A 56 1.05 -7.68 15.90
CA ALA A 56 2.30 -8.24 16.37
C ALA A 56 2.45 -7.97 17.87
N HIS A 57 2.80 -8.99 18.64
CA HIS A 57 2.96 -8.93 20.09
C HIS A 57 4.44 -8.92 20.46
N HIS A 58 4.77 -8.23 21.55
CA HIS A 58 6.15 -8.08 22.02
C HIS A 58 6.85 -9.40 22.36
N ASP A 59 6.09 -10.46 22.61
CA ASP A 59 6.58 -11.83 22.87
C ASP A 59 6.91 -12.61 21.58
N GLY A 60 6.79 -11.97 20.41
CA GLY A 60 7.07 -12.56 19.11
C GLY A 60 5.87 -13.24 18.45
N LYS A 61 4.71 -13.30 19.10
CA LYS A 61 3.49 -13.87 18.50
C LYS A 61 2.81 -12.90 17.56
N VAL A 62 2.03 -13.47 16.64
CA VAL A 62 1.19 -12.75 15.69
C VAL A 62 -0.23 -13.28 15.86
N SER A 63 -1.21 -12.38 16.08
CA SER A 63 -2.62 -12.77 16.15
C SER A 63 -3.21 -13.03 14.77
N ALA A 64 -4.39 -13.66 14.76
CA ALA A 64 -5.24 -13.67 13.58
C ALA A 64 -5.45 -12.23 13.05
N PRO A 65 -5.27 -12.00 11.74
CA PRO A 65 -5.36 -10.68 11.17
C PRO A 65 -6.83 -10.29 10.99
N GLU A 66 -7.10 -9.00 11.08
CA GLU A 66 -8.38 -8.42 10.71
C GLU A 66 -8.34 -8.04 9.22
N VAL A 67 -9.25 -8.59 8.42
CA VAL A 67 -9.29 -8.29 6.99
C VAL A 67 -10.07 -7.00 6.76
N LEU A 68 -9.41 -6.01 6.18
CA LEU A 68 -9.99 -4.70 5.91
C LEU A 68 -10.64 -4.65 4.53
N ASP A 69 -10.02 -5.30 3.54
CA ASP A 69 -10.55 -5.39 2.17
C ASP A 69 -9.91 -6.58 1.44
N SER A 70 -10.61 -7.15 0.47
CA SER A 70 -10.07 -8.17 -0.42
C SER A 70 -10.69 -8.13 -1.81
N SER A 71 -9.91 -8.57 -2.80
CA SER A 71 -10.45 -8.84 -4.13
C SER A 71 -11.26 -10.13 -4.22
N HIS A 72 -11.10 -11.06 -3.27
CA HIS A 72 -11.84 -12.32 -3.25
C HIS A 72 -11.77 -12.99 -1.85
N PRO A 73 -12.89 -13.51 -1.30
CA PRO A 73 -12.92 -14.11 0.05
C PRO A 73 -11.89 -15.23 0.27
N LEU A 74 -11.64 -16.08 -0.73
CA LEU A 74 -10.61 -17.13 -0.64
C LEU A 74 -9.19 -16.58 -0.41
N PHE A 75 -8.86 -15.39 -0.93
CA PHE A 75 -7.56 -14.79 -0.63
C PHE A 75 -7.48 -14.35 0.82
N SER A 76 -8.56 -13.77 1.36
CA SER A 76 -8.67 -13.44 2.78
C SER A 76 -8.43 -14.67 3.66
N LEU A 77 -9.09 -15.78 3.34
CA LEU A 77 -8.94 -17.05 4.07
C LEU A 77 -7.49 -17.54 4.04
N SER A 78 -6.81 -17.46 2.90
CA SER A 78 -5.40 -17.84 2.80
C SER A 78 -4.49 -17.06 3.74
N VAL A 79 -4.74 -15.75 3.91
CA VAL A 79 -3.97 -14.91 4.83
C VAL A 79 -4.33 -15.23 6.28
N VAL A 80 -5.62 -15.28 6.60
CA VAL A 80 -6.12 -15.56 7.96
C VAL A 80 -5.58 -16.88 8.50
N ASN A 81 -5.49 -17.91 7.66
CA ASN A 81 -5.01 -19.23 8.06
C ASN A 81 -3.50 -19.28 8.35
N VAL A 82 -2.69 -18.45 7.69
CA VAL A 82 -1.21 -18.52 7.81
C VAL A 82 -0.64 -17.46 8.75
N ALA A 83 -1.28 -16.31 8.93
CA ALA A 83 -0.75 -15.25 9.77
C ALA A 83 -0.48 -15.66 11.24
N PRO A 84 -1.34 -16.45 11.91
CA PRO A 84 -1.09 -16.90 13.30
C PRO A 84 0.17 -17.74 13.50
N ILE A 85 0.68 -18.38 12.44
CA ILE A 85 1.91 -19.17 12.51
C ILE A 85 3.17 -18.31 12.31
N TRP A 86 3.03 -17.05 11.92
CA TRP A 86 4.16 -16.13 11.78
C TRP A 86 4.76 -15.79 13.14
N ARG A 87 6.06 -15.47 13.14
CA ARG A 87 6.80 -15.00 14.32
C ARG A 87 7.55 -13.75 13.97
N VAL A 88 7.56 -12.82 14.92
CA VAL A 88 8.31 -11.56 14.84
C VAL A 88 9.38 -11.56 15.91
N LYS A 89 10.43 -10.76 15.73
CA LYS A 89 11.45 -10.58 16.76
C LYS A 89 10.80 -10.02 18.02
N PRO A 90 10.95 -10.66 19.19
CA PRO A 90 10.49 -10.10 20.44
C PRO A 90 11.13 -8.73 20.73
N TRP A 91 10.44 -7.88 21.49
CA TRP A 91 10.97 -6.61 21.95
C TRP A 91 10.61 -6.33 23.41
N VAL A 92 11.38 -5.43 24.01
CA VAL A 92 11.09 -4.89 25.34
C VAL A 92 10.03 -3.79 25.18
N VAL A 93 8.96 -3.89 25.96
CA VAL A 93 7.90 -2.89 25.98
C VAL A 93 8.42 -1.58 26.58
N SER A 94 8.17 -0.47 25.90
CA SER A 94 8.46 0.88 26.38
C SER A 94 7.35 1.84 25.95
N ASP A 95 7.41 3.09 26.42
CA ASP A 95 6.48 4.15 26.02
C ASP A 95 6.52 4.40 24.50
N GLN A 96 7.69 4.21 23.88
CA GLN A 96 7.88 4.37 22.44
C GLN A 96 7.48 3.11 21.66
N ARG A 97 7.56 1.93 22.28
CA ARG A 97 7.28 0.64 21.64
C ARG A 97 6.28 -0.20 22.45
N PRO A 98 4.98 -0.12 22.14
CA PRO A 98 3.94 -0.76 22.94
C PRO A 98 4.00 -2.29 22.87
N ALA A 99 3.29 -2.94 23.79
CA ALA A 99 3.18 -4.41 23.85
C ALA A 99 2.57 -5.03 22.58
N VAL A 100 1.74 -4.27 21.87
CA VAL A 100 1.12 -4.69 20.61
C VAL A 100 1.29 -3.59 19.57
N ILE A 101 1.80 -3.97 18.41
CA ILE A 101 1.92 -3.09 17.24
C ILE A 101 0.94 -3.58 16.17
N SER A 102 0.08 -2.68 15.70
CA SER A 102 -0.82 -2.93 14.57
C SER A 102 -0.16 -2.50 13.26
N LEU A 103 -0.13 -3.40 12.29
CA LEU A 103 0.53 -3.21 10.99
C LEU A 103 -0.49 -3.44 9.87
N ARG A 104 -0.79 -2.39 9.12
CA ARG A 104 -1.54 -2.53 7.88
C ARG A 104 -0.64 -3.18 6.83
N GLN A 105 -1.06 -4.34 6.35
CA GLN A 105 -0.35 -5.11 5.34
C GLN A 105 -1.22 -5.28 4.10
N GLU A 106 -0.55 -5.47 2.97
CA GLU A 106 -1.20 -5.78 1.72
C GLU A 106 -0.45 -6.92 1.04
N HIS A 107 -1.16 -7.99 0.73
CA HIS A 107 -0.61 -9.16 0.06
C HIS A 107 -1.22 -9.32 -1.32
N TYR A 108 -0.39 -9.63 -2.32
CA TYR A 108 -0.80 -9.79 -3.71
C TYR A 108 -0.59 -11.24 -4.16
N PHE A 109 -1.61 -11.80 -4.79
CA PHE A 109 -1.57 -13.07 -5.50
C PHE A 109 -1.54 -12.75 -6.99
N VAL A 110 -0.35 -12.75 -7.62
CA VAL A 110 -0.18 -12.33 -9.02
C VAL A 110 0.15 -13.51 -9.91
N HIS A 111 -0.73 -13.79 -10.87
CA HIS A 111 -0.65 -15.02 -11.64
C HIS A 111 0.44 -14.81 -12.68
N SER A 112 1.21 -15.84 -13.01
CA SER A 112 2.37 -15.70 -13.91
C SER A 112 2.03 -15.08 -15.27
N ARG A 113 0.79 -15.29 -15.75
CA ARG A 113 0.24 -14.64 -16.97
C ARG A 113 0.15 -13.12 -16.90
N GLU A 114 0.05 -12.54 -15.69
CA GLU A 114 0.05 -11.10 -15.45
C GLU A 114 1.46 -10.57 -15.09
N GLY A 115 2.48 -11.44 -15.16
CA GLY A 115 3.86 -11.16 -14.82
C GLY A 115 4.20 -11.44 -13.35
N ASN A 116 5.40 -11.01 -12.95
CA ASN A 116 5.94 -11.26 -11.61
C ASN A 116 5.71 -10.10 -10.63
N ALA A 117 4.92 -9.09 -11.03
CA ALA A 117 4.68 -7.89 -10.23
C ALA A 117 3.18 -7.51 -10.28
N PRO A 118 2.61 -6.93 -9.22
CA PRO A 118 1.18 -6.62 -9.17
C PRO A 118 0.77 -5.48 -10.12
N VAL A 119 1.70 -4.61 -10.49
CA VAL A 119 1.36 -3.33 -11.16
C VAL A 119 0.68 -3.50 -12.53
N PRO A 120 1.14 -4.36 -13.47
CA PRO A 120 0.45 -4.55 -14.75
C PRO A 120 -1.00 -5.00 -14.59
N TRP A 121 -1.25 -5.94 -13.68
CA TRP A 121 -2.60 -6.40 -13.36
C TRP A 121 -3.45 -5.31 -12.71
N LEU A 122 -2.91 -4.58 -11.71
CA LEU A 122 -3.61 -3.46 -11.10
C LEU A 122 -3.97 -2.39 -12.12
N HIS A 123 -3.05 -2.06 -13.02
CA HIS A 123 -3.28 -1.11 -14.10
C HIS A 123 -4.46 -1.53 -14.97
N ARG A 124 -4.50 -2.79 -15.41
CA ARG A 124 -5.64 -3.34 -16.16
C ARG A 124 -6.93 -3.29 -15.34
N SER A 125 -6.89 -3.70 -14.07
CA SER A 125 -8.06 -3.72 -13.20
C SER A 125 -8.67 -2.33 -13.00
N LEU A 126 -7.85 -1.31 -12.77
CA LEU A 126 -8.30 0.07 -12.56
C LEU A 126 -8.90 0.68 -13.84
N ARG A 127 -8.32 0.38 -15.02
CA ARG A 127 -8.83 0.84 -16.32
C ARG A 127 -10.24 0.37 -16.63
N HIS A 128 -10.60 -0.82 -16.17
CA HIS A 128 -11.89 -1.46 -16.45
C HIS A 128 -12.84 -1.46 -15.25
N MET A 129 -12.46 -0.85 -14.13
CA MET A 129 -13.33 -0.72 -12.97
C MET A 129 -14.49 0.25 -13.28
N THR A 130 -15.72 -0.19 -13.02
CA THR A 130 -16.90 0.68 -13.07
C THR A 130 -17.03 1.48 -11.77
N CYS A 131 -17.68 2.63 -11.82
CA CYS A 131 -18.02 3.41 -10.63
C CYS A 131 -18.96 2.62 -9.71
N ALA A 132 -19.87 1.79 -10.22
CA ALA A 132 -20.64 0.85 -9.39
C ALA A 132 -19.75 -0.08 -8.56
N ARG A 133 -18.68 -0.63 -9.15
CA ARG A 133 -17.72 -1.49 -8.43
C ARG A 133 -16.87 -0.68 -7.43
N PHE A 134 -16.49 0.54 -7.80
CA PHE A 134 -15.82 1.47 -6.89
C PHE A 134 -16.70 1.77 -5.66
N ASN A 135 -17.96 2.13 -5.87
CA ASN A 135 -18.90 2.47 -4.80
C ASN A 135 -19.10 1.30 -3.84
N LYS A 136 -19.28 0.08 -4.37
CA LYS A 136 -19.36 -1.12 -3.52
C LYS A 136 -18.13 -1.27 -2.61
N ARG A 137 -16.93 -1.04 -3.15
CA ARG A 137 -15.68 -1.10 -2.37
C ARG A 137 -15.56 0.03 -1.36
N LEU A 138 -16.04 1.23 -1.71
CA LEU A 138 -16.09 2.35 -0.80
C LEU A 138 -17.02 2.07 0.38
N ASP A 139 -18.18 1.49 0.13
CA ASP A 139 -19.13 1.12 1.17
C ASP A 139 -18.55 0.03 2.09
N ASP A 140 -17.92 -1.01 1.51
CA ASP A 140 -17.21 -2.05 2.26
C ASP A 140 -16.07 -1.43 3.09
N PHE A 141 -15.31 -0.48 2.54
CA PHE A 141 -14.22 0.20 3.23
C PHE A 141 -14.73 1.05 4.40
N GLN A 142 -15.76 1.87 4.19
CA GLN A 142 -16.37 2.72 5.22
C GLN A 142 -16.93 1.90 6.40
N GLN A 143 -17.41 0.68 6.14
CA GLN A 143 -17.90 -0.22 7.19
C GLN A 143 -16.77 -0.88 8.00
N ASN A 144 -15.62 -1.16 7.38
CA ASN A 144 -14.58 -2.01 7.97
C ASN A 144 -13.29 -1.27 8.37
N SER A 145 -13.16 0.03 8.05
CA SER A 145 -11.90 0.77 8.19
C SER A 145 -12.00 2.00 9.09
N PHE A 146 -12.27 1.79 10.38
CA PHE A 146 -12.38 2.88 11.35
C PHE A 146 -11.07 3.67 11.48
N GLY A 147 -11.16 5.00 11.43
CA GLY A 147 -10.03 5.92 11.58
C GLY A 147 -9.13 6.05 10.36
N LEU A 148 -9.51 5.47 9.22
CA LEU A 148 -8.85 5.69 7.93
C LEU A 148 -9.64 6.66 7.05
N GLU A 149 -8.94 7.40 6.21
CA GLU A 149 -9.56 8.31 5.25
C GLU A 149 -9.92 7.58 3.96
N GLU A 150 -10.82 8.12 3.15
CA GLU A 150 -11.28 7.43 1.93
C GLU A 150 -10.15 7.26 0.91
N ILE A 151 -9.17 8.17 0.91
CA ILE A 151 -7.93 8.08 0.12
C ILE A 151 -7.08 6.86 0.50
N ASP A 152 -7.27 6.32 1.71
CA ASP A 152 -6.59 5.10 2.17
C ASP A 152 -7.22 3.82 1.61
N MET A 153 -8.36 3.89 0.93
CA MET A 153 -8.99 2.73 0.29
C MET A 153 -8.04 2.11 -0.73
N SER A 154 -8.14 0.78 -0.90
CA SER A 154 -7.26 0.02 -1.79
C SER A 154 -7.22 0.58 -3.21
N VAL A 155 -8.35 1.08 -3.74
CA VAL A 155 -8.44 1.59 -5.12
C VAL A 155 -7.49 2.78 -5.32
N PHE A 156 -7.52 3.77 -4.43
CA PHE A 156 -6.60 4.91 -4.50
C PHE A 156 -5.15 4.48 -4.30
N ARG A 157 -4.88 3.61 -3.32
CA ARG A 157 -3.54 3.03 -3.09
C ARG A 157 -2.99 2.29 -4.32
N HIS A 158 -3.85 1.56 -5.05
CA HIS A 158 -3.48 0.91 -6.32
C HIS A 158 -3.22 1.92 -7.42
N THR A 159 -4.05 2.96 -7.51
CA THR A 159 -3.83 4.06 -8.45
C THR A 159 -2.48 4.73 -8.21
N PHE A 160 -2.13 5.07 -6.95
CA PHE A 160 -0.80 5.59 -6.61
C PHE A 160 0.33 4.63 -7.03
N LYS A 161 0.19 3.32 -6.78
CA LYS A 161 1.20 2.33 -7.20
C LYS A 161 1.39 2.28 -8.72
N VAL A 162 0.30 2.38 -9.47
CA VAL A 162 0.36 2.44 -10.94
C VAL A 162 1.00 3.74 -11.40
N LEU A 163 0.59 4.89 -10.84
CA LEU A 163 1.17 6.20 -11.15
C LEU A 163 2.67 6.23 -10.87
N ALA A 164 3.11 5.75 -9.71
CA ALA A 164 4.52 5.67 -9.35
C ALA A 164 5.31 4.85 -10.38
N ARG A 165 4.79 3.66 -10.76
CA ARG A 165 5.45 2.81 -11.75
C ARG A 165 5.52 3.48 -13.14
N VAL A 166 4.42 4.10 -13.58
CA VAL A 166 4.37 4.80 -14.87
C VAL A 166 5.33 5.99 -14.86
N ALA A 167 5.38 6.74 -13.77
CA ALA A 167 6.27 7.89 -13.63
C ALA A 167 7.75 7.49 -13.62
N THR A 168 8.10 6.35 -12.99
CA THR A 168 9.44 5.75 -13.10
C THR A 168 9.75 5.37 -14.55
N TYR A 169 8.84 4.65 -15.22
CA TYR A 169 9.03 4.19 -16.60
C TYR A 169 9.20 5.36 -17.58
N ARG A 170 8.40 6.42 -17.41
CA ARG A 170 8.46 7.65 -18.22
C ARG A 170 9.56 8.62 -17.80
N ARG A 171 10.36 8.28 -16.79
CA ARG A 171 11.46 9.11 -16.26
C ARG A 171 11.01 10.54 -15.92
N LEU A 172 9.83 10.68 -15.32
CA LEU A 172 9.34 11.99 -14.88
C LEU A 172 10.27 12.58 -13.81
N SER A 173 10.38 13.92 -13.77
CA SER A 173 11.03 14.63 -12.67
C SER A 173 10.29 14.40 -11.35
N ASP A 174 10.97 14.60 -10.22
CA ASP A 174 10.36 14.42 -8.90
C ASP A 174 9.19 15.38 -8.68
N GLU A 175 9.31 16.64 -9.12
CA GLU A 175 8.20 17.60 -9.13
C GLU A 175 6.95 17.05 -9.85
N ARG A 176 7.12 16.48 -11.06
CA ARG A 176 6.00 15.91 -11.81
C ARG A 176 5.46 14.61 -11.18
N ARG A 177 6.31 13.85 -10.48
CA ARG A 177 5.88 12.65 -9.73
C ARG A 177 4.99 13.04 -8.56
N PHE A 178 5.40 14.03 -7.78
CA PHE A 178 4.63 14.54 -6.64
C PHE A 178 3.33 15.17 -7.11
N ALA A 179 3.37 16.02 -8.14
CA ALA A 179 2.17 16.64 -8.71
C ALA A 179 1.11 15.60 -9.17
N LEU A 180 1.51 14.45 -9.71
CA LEU A 180 0.56 13.37 -10.05
C LEU A 180 -0.08 12.73 -8.80
N GLY A 181 0.68 12.62 -7.72
CA GLY A 181 0.19 12.12 -6.44
C GLY A 181 -0.78 13.10 -5.80
N ASP A 182 -0.39 14.37 -5.70
CA ASP A 182 -1.18 15.45 -5.12
C ASP A 182 -2.50 15.60 -5.89
N ALA A 183 -2.44 15.59 -7.23
CA ALA A 183 -3.63 15.64 -8.07
C ALA A 183 -4.63 14.51 -7.82
N LEU A 184 -4.16 13.30 -7.49
CA LEU A 184 -5.05 12.20 -7.14
C LEU A 184 -5.64 12.38 -5.74
N ALA A 185 -4.81 12.81 -4.78
CA ALA A 185 -5.22 13.02 -3.40
C ALA A 185 -6.27 14.13 -3.29
N ASP A 186 -5.99 15.30 -3.87
CA ASP A 186 -6.85 16.47 -3.85
C ASP A 186 -8.20 16.21 -4.53
N ALA A 187 -8.20 15.39 -5.60
CA ALA A 187 -9.41 15.07 -6.35
C ALA A 187 -10.24 13.94 -5.73
N ALA A 188 -9.79 13.28 -4.65
CA ALA A 188 -10.49 12.11 -4.10
C ALA A 188 -11.95 12.38 -3.72
N PRO A 189 -12.31 13.50 -3.05
CA PRO A 189 -13.70 13.81 -2.76
C PRO A 189 -14.56 13.96 -4.02
N GLU A 190 -14.05 14.64 -5.06
CA GLU A 190 -14.77 14.82 -6.33
C GLU A 190 -14.92 13.49 -7.08
N ILE A 191 -13.88 12.65 -7.09
CA ILE A 191 -13.91 11.31 -7.70
C ILE A 191 -15.01 10.46 -7.04
N ILE A 192 -15.07 10.47 -5.70
CA ILE A 192 -16.10 9.75 -4.93
C ILE A 192 -17.49 10.28 -5.28
N GLN A 193 -17.68 11.60 -5.26
CA GLN A 193 -18.95 12.23 -5.59
C GLN A 193 -19.41 11.85 -7.01
N ARG A 194 -18.51 11.95 -8.00
CA ARG A 194 -18.82 11.65 -9.40
C ARG A 194 -19.11 10.18 -9.63
N CYS A 195 -18.39 9.26 -8.98
CA CYS A 195 -18.70 7.84 -9.07
C CYS A 195 -20.02 7.48 -8.36
N ARG A 196 -20.37 8.11 -7.24
CA ARG A 196 -21.68 7.93 -6.59
C ARG A 196 -22.82 8.40 -7.49
N ALA A 197 -22.65 9.53 -8.17
CA ALA A 197 -23.66 10.10 -9.05
C ALA A 197 -23.83 9.34 -10.38
N ASN A 198 -22.79 8.66 -10.87
CA ASN A 198 -22.78 8.05 -12.21
C ASN A 198 -22.19 6.61 -12.17
N PRO A 199 -22.92 5.63 -11.61
CA PRO A 199 -22.42 4.27 -11.39
C PRO A 199 -22.04 3.52 -12.67
N GLU A 200 -22.58 3.91 -13.81
CA GLU A 200 -22.32 3.35 -15.14
C GLU A 200 -21.00 3.81 -15.77
N LEU A 201 -20.43 4.93 -15.32
CA LEU A 201 -19.11 5.39 -15.77
C LEU A 201 -18.00 4.44 -15.32
N ARG A 202 -16.85 4.53 -15.98
CA ARG A 202 -15.63 3.87 -15.48
C ARG A 202 -14.95 4.78 -14.48
N TYR A 203 -14.35 4.17 -13.45
CA TYR A 203 -13.50 4.87 -12.49
C TYR A 203 -12.46 5.74 -13.18
N LYS A 204 -11.82 5.24 -14.24
CA LYS A 204 -10.84 6.00 -15.03
C LYS A 204 -11.41 7.29 -15.61
N ASP A 205 -12.68 7.32 -15.99
CA ASP A 205 -13.30 8.44 -16.71
C ASP A 205 -13.67 9.60 -15.77
N VAL A 206 -13.69 9.36 -14.45
CA VAL A 206 -13.92 10.40 -13.43
C VAL A 206 -12.62 10.95 -12.82
N LEU A 207 -11.45 10.45 -13.24
CA LEU A 207 -10.16 10.91 -12.73
C LEU A 207 -9.72 12.23 -13.37
N PRO A 208 -8.92 13.05 -12.67
CA PRO A 208 -8.25 14.21 -13.24
C PRO A 208 -7.48 13.84 -14.51
N ASP A 209 -7.48 14.71 -15.52
CA ASP A 209 -6.91 14.39 -16.83
C ASP A 209 -5.45 13.91 -16.75
N GLN A 210 -4.64 14.56 -15.94
CA GLN A 210 -3.23 14.18 -15.76
C GLN A 210 -3.05 12.78 -15.16
N VAL A 211 -3.95 12.34 -14.28
CA VAL A 211 -3.98 10.99 -13.72
C VAL A 211 -4.56 10.00 -14.73
N ARG A 212 -5.67 10.37 -15.38
CA ARG A 212 -6.38 9.59 -16.40
C ARG A 212 -5.49 9.21 -17.57
N MET A 213 -4.60 10.10 -18.01
CA MET A 213 -3.63 9.86 -19.08
C MET A 213 -2.50 8.88 -18.72
N MET A 214 -2.30 8.61 -17.42
CA MET A 214 -1.31 7.65 -16.92
C MET A 214 -1.93 6.27 -16.67
N LEU A 215 -3.25 6.23 -16.47
CA LEU A 215 -4.05 5.01 -16.47
C LEU A 215 -4.43 4.58 -17.88
#